data_AF-A0A7J2J453-F1
#
_entry.id   AF-A0A7J2J453-F1
#
_cell.length_a   1.000
_cell.length_b   1.000
_cell.length_c   1.000
_cell.angle_alpha   90.00
_cell.angle_beta   90.00
_cell.angle_gamma   90.00
#
_symmetry.space_group_name_H-M   'P 1'
#
loop_
_entity.id
_entity.type
_entity.pdbx_description
1 polymer ?
#
loop_
_entity_poly.entity_id
_entity_poly.type
_entity_poly.pdbx_seq_one_letter_code
_entity_poly.pdbx_strand_id
1 'polypeptide(L)' 'MRVKVSKIGEEREVIYQEERWEILASLRELAREVMSSLMEFGIDSMAHGSIARGDVHRRSDVDVFIP' A
#
# COMPACT_ATOMS: atom_id res chain seq x y z
N MET A 1 -3.41 -34.98 -19.40
CA MET A 1 -4.49 -34.47 -18.52
C MET A 1 -4.56 -32.96 -18.72
N ARG A 2 -5.68 -32.43 -19.22
CA ARG A 2 -5.83 -31.00 -19.55
C ARG A 2 -6.12 -30.24 -18.27
N VAL A 3 -5.15 -29.46 -17.76
CA VAL A 3 -5.38 -28.59 -16.60
C VAL A 3 -6.36 -27.51 -17.01
N LYS A 4 -7.47 -27.40 -16.27
CA LYS A 4 -8.47 -26.35 -16.49
C LYS A 4 -7.85 -25.03 -16.03
N VAL A 5 -7.52 -24.16 -16.98
CA VAL A 5 -7.00 -22.81 -16.68
C VAL A 5 -8.09 -22.06 -15.89
N SER A 6 -7.76 -21.59 -14.68
CA SER A 6 -8.69 -20.86 -13.83
C SER A 6 -9.08 -19.53 -14.49
N LYS A 7 -10.35 -19.17 -14.35
CA LYS A 7 -10.94 -17.98 -14.97
C LYS A 7 -10.59 -16.74 -14.14
N ILE A 8 -9.99 -15.76 -14.79
CA ILE A 8 -10.09 -14.30 -14.59
C ILE A 8 -10.89 -13.87 -13.33
N GLY A 9 -10.23 -13.17 -12.40
CA GLY A 9 -10.88 -12.32 -11.38
C GLY A 9 -11.08 -12.93 -9.99
N GLU A 10 -10.12 -13.67 -9.44
CA GLU A 10 -10.20 -14.12 -8.04
C GLU A 10 -10.02 -12.93 -7.08
N GLU A 11 -11.12 -12.28 -6.75
CA GLU A 11 -11.23 -11.51 -5.50
C GLU A 11 -10.93 -12.45 -4.34
N ARG A 12 -9.96 -12.07 -3.51
CA ARG A 12 -9.55 -12.83 -2.34
C ARG A 12 -9.77 -11.97 -1.10
N GLU A 13 -10.61 -12.45 -0.19
CA GLU A 13 -10.67 -11.89 1.14
C GLU A 13 -9.43 -12.30 1.95
N VAL A 14 -8.78 -11.32 2.55
CA VAL A 14 -7.65 -11.54 3.45
C VAL A 14 -7.96 -10.84 4.76
N ILE A 15 -8.14 -11.62 5.82
CA ILE A 15 -8.35 -11.10 7.17
C ILE A 15 -6.98 -10.93 7.82
N TYR A 16 -6.65 -9.68 8.14
CA TYR A 16 -5.42 -9.33 8.81
C TYR A 16 -5.62 -9.19 10.32
N GLN A 17 -4.59 -9.58 11.06
CA GLN A 17 -4.50 -9.35 12.51
C GLN A 17 -4.32 -7.86 12.82
N GLU A 18 -4.67 -7.45 14.04
CA GLU A 18 -4.51 -6.06 14.53
C GLU A 18 -3.12 -5.49 14.26
N GLU A 19 -2.08 -6.29 14.49
CA GLU A 19 -0.67 -5.89 14.25
C GLU A 19 -0.44 -5.37 12.82
N ARG A 20 -1.12 -5.92 11.82
CA ARG A 20 -0.95 -5.45 10.44
C ARG A 20 -1.67 -4.13 10.19
N TRP A 21 -2.79 -3.88 10.87
CA TRP A 21 -3.45 -2.59 10.83
C TRP A 21 -2.61 -1.51 11.51
N GLU A 22 -1.96 -1.84 12.62
CA GLU A 22 -0.98 -0.97 13.28
C GLU A 22 0.19 -0.64 12.35
N ILE A 23 0.80 -1.65 11.70
CA ILE A 23 1.88 -1.42 10.72
C ILE A 23 1.40 -0.53 9.57
N LEU A 24 0.20 -0.77 9.04
CA LEU A 24 -0.36 0.04 7.95
C LEU A 24 -0.56 1.49 8.38
N ALA A 25 -1.09 1.72 9.58
CA ALA A 25 -1.28 3.05 10.13
C ALA A 25 0.07 3.78 10.28
N SER A 26 1.07 3.13 10.86
CA SER A 26 2.41 3.72 11.02
C SER A 26 3.08 4.06 9.69
N LEU A 27 3.02 3.15 8.70
CA LEU A 27 3.61 3.40 7.38
C LEU A 27 2.88 4.51 6.61
N ARG A 28 1.55 4.59 6.74
CA ARG A 28 0.76 5.67 6.12
C ARG A 28 1.01 7.02 6.78
N GLU A 29 1.25 7.05 8.08
CA GLU A 29 1.63 8.28 8.76
C GLU A 29 3.01 8.77 8.28
N LEU A 30 3.99 7.87 8.15
CA LEU A 30 5.28 8.20 7.56
C LEU A 30 5.15 8.69 6.11
N ALA A 31 4.31 8.05 5.31
CA ALA A 31 4.02 8.50 3.94
C ALA A 31 3.40 9.89 3.93
N ARG A 32 2.45 10.16 4.85
CA ARG A 32 1.80 11.46 4.99
C ARG A 32 2.80 12.55 5.32
N GLU A 33 3.75 12.31 6.23
CA GLU A 33 4.82 13.26 6.56
C GLU A 33 5.64 13.63 5.31
N VAL A 34 6.14 12.63 4.57
CA VAL A 34 6.91 12.84 3.33
C VAL A 34 6.09 13.60 2.28
N MET A 35 4.85 13.18 2.04
CA MET A 35 3.96 13.80 1.07
C MET A 35 3.59 15.23 1.46
N SER A 36 3.44 15.52 2.76
CA SER A 36 3.18 16.87 3.26
C SER A 36 4.37 17.79 2.99
N SER A 37 5.61 17.31 3.21
CA SER A 37 6.80 18.06 2.86
C SER A 37 6.90 18.34 1.36
N LEU A 38 6.55 17.39 0.50
CA LEU A 38 6.49 17.63 -0.96
C LEU A 38 5.44 18.70 -1.30
N MET A 39 4.28 18.64 -0.66
CA MET A 39 3.19 19.59 -0.89
C MET A 39 3.56 21.02 -0.48
N GLU A 40 4.38 21.21 0.56
CA GLU A 40 4.91 22.53 0.95
C GLU A 40 5.73 23.20 -0.17
N PHE A 41 6.32 22.42 -1.08
CA PHE A 41 7.02 22.89 -2.27
C PHE A 41 6.14 22.90 -3.53
N GLY A 42 4.83 22.66 -3.40
CA GLY A 42 3.90 22.59 -4.52
C GLY A 42 4.07 21.34 -5.38
N ILE A 43 4.71 20.29 -4.85
CA ILE A 43 4.88 19.01 -5.55
C ILE A 43 3.74 18.09 -5.12
N ASP A 44 2.84 17.82 -6.05
CA ASP A 44 1.78 16.84 -5.85
C ASP A 44 2.38 15.43 -5.72
N SER A 45 1.77 14.62 -4.87
CA SER A 45 2.22 13.26 -4.64
C SER A 45 1.08 12.34 -4.25
N MET A 46 1.26 11.03 -4.48
CA MET A 46 0.27 9.99 -4.19
C MET A 46 0.93 8.78 -3.55
N ALA A 47 0.29 8.18 -2.55
CA ALA A 47 0.73 6.90 -2.01
C ALA A 47 0.64 5.81 -3.10
N HIS A 48 1.67 4.98 -3.20
CA HIS A 48 1.76 3.89 -4.14
C HIS A 48 2.09 2.57 -3.43
N GLY A 49 2.21 1.48 -4.18
CA GLY A 49 2.72 0.21 -3.65
C GLY A 49 1.85 -0.39 -2.54
N SER A 50 2.50 -1.05 -1.58
CA SER A 50 1.80 -1.79 -0.52
C SER A 50 1.04 -0.89 0.44
N ILE A 51 1.48 0.36 0.66
CA ILE A 51 0.79 1.29 1.56
C ILE A 51 -0.53 1.79 0.97
N ALA A 52 -0.62 1.86 -0.37
CA ALA A 52 -1.87 2.17 -1.07
C ALA A 52 -2.84 0.99 -1.02
N ARG A 53 -2.34 -0.23 -1.30
CA ARG A 53 -3.15 -1.46 -1.32
C ARG A 53 -3.55 -1.98 0.07
N GLY A 54 -2.74 -1.72 1.09
CA GLY A 54 -2.97 -2.18 2.48
C GLY A 54 -2.31 -3.52 2.83
N ASP A 55 -1.57 -4.15 1.92
CA ASP A 55 -0.91 -5.46 2.11
C ASP A 55 0.52 -5.34 2.68
N VAL A 56 0.68 -4.63 3.80
CA VAL A 56 1.99 -4.25 4.36
C VAL A 56 2.57 -5.25 5.37
N HIS A 57 3.89 -5.33 5.47
CA HIS A 57 4.61 -6.04 6.53
C HIS A 57 5.68 -5.12 7.16
N ARG A 58 6.32 -5.58 8.24
CA ARG A 58 7.37 -4.82 8.96
C ARG A 58 8.59 -4.38 8.13
N ARG A 59 8.72 -4.87 6.90
CA ARG A 59 9.80 -4.54 5.96
C ARG A 59 9.27 -3.89 4.68
N SER A 60 8.00 -3.47 4.68
CA SER A 60 7.43 -2.77 3.54
C SER A 60 8.01 -1.38 3.47
N ASP A 61 8.27 -0.93 2.25
CA ASP A 61 8.75 0.41 1.97
C ASP A 61 7.56 1.39 1.86
N VAL A 62 7.88 2.68 1.91
CA VAL A 62 6.93 3.78 1.65
C VAL A 62 7.16 4.25 0.21
N ASP A 63 6.28 3.83 -0.69
CA ASP A 63 6.31 4.24 -2.09
C ASP A 63 5.41 5.46 -2.31
N VAL A 64 5.98 6.52 -2.90
CA VAL A 64 5.24 7.74 -3.28
C VAL A 64 5.47 8.02 -4.75
N PHE A 65 4.39 8.30 -5.47
CA PHE A 65 4.39 8.68 -6.89
C PHE A 65 4.29 10.21 -7.02
N ILE A 66 5.10 10.80 -7.89
CA ILE A 66 5.05 12.22 -8.29
C ILE A 66 4.65 12.25 -9.78
N PRO A 67 3.58 12.97 -10.16
CA PRO A 67 3.04 13.01 -11.52
C PRO A 67 3.89 13.84 -12.51
#